data_AF-A0A356CJH6-F1
#
_entry.id   AF-A0A356CJH6-F1
#
_cell.length_a   1.000
_cell.length_b   1.000
_cell.length_c   1.000
_cell.angle_alpha   90.00
_cell.angle_beta   90.00
_cell.angle_gamma   90.00
#
_symmetry.space_group_name_H-M   'P 1'
#
loop_
_entity.id
_entity.type
_entity.pdbx_description
1 polymer ?
#
loop_
_entity_poly.entity_id
_entity_poly.type
_entity_poly.pdbx_seq_one_letter_code
_entity_poly.pdbx_strand_id
1 'polypeptide(L)'
;MMSSDLYCYESQSVSFELADESAMYRLGNRLAQCFRAGLLITLRGELGMGKTTLARGILRGLGHTGSVKSPTYAVLEPYDMAFGRVYHFDFYRLADPEELEFLGFRDYLLDAHLCLVEWPEQGKGYLGSADLDVGITQFRQGRRLTLKGLSDAGVEVLARLTLPPGNDLNNQKCIEYQGS
;
A
#
# COMPACT_ATOMS: atom_id res chain seq x y z
N MET A 1 12.54 21.47 -31.08
CA MET A 1 13.19 21.54 -29.76
C MET A 1 12.19 20.97 -28.76
N MET A 2 12.42 19.73 -28.32
CA MET A 2 11.50 18.99 -27.45
C MET A 2 11.59 19.58 -26.05
N SER A 3 10.49 20.16 -25.56
CA SER A 3 10.35 20.57 -24.17
C SER A 3 10.35 19.31 -23.32
N SER A 4 11.39 19.15 -22.52
CA SER A 4 11.48 18.17 -21.45
C SER A 4 10.54 18.61 -20.32
N ASP A 5 9.29 18.16 -20.38
CA ASP A 5 8.36 18.30 -19.27
C ASP A 5 8.84 17.38 -18.15
N LEU A 6 9.65 17.97 -17.27
CA LEU A 6 9.95 17.46 -15.95
C LEU A 6 8.61 17.38 -15.20
N TYR A 7 7.97 16.20 -15.18
CA TYR A 7 6.82 15.97 -14.32
C TYR A 7 7.27 16.00 -12.85
N CYS A 8 7.26 17.19 -12.25
CA CYS A 8 7.33 17.35 -10.81
C CYS A 8 6.01 16.84 -10.21
N TYR A 9 5.98 15.59 -9.74
CA TYR A 9 4.85 15.09 -8.96
C TYR A 9 4.74 15.85 -7.65
N GLU A 10 3.62 16.55 -7.44
CA GLU A 10 3.25 17.02 -6.12
C GLU A 10 2.73 15.80 -5.35
N SER A 11 3.54 15.29 -4.42
CA SER A 11 3.18 14.12 -3.61
C SER A 11 1.94 14.41 -2.78
N GLN A 12 0.83 13.71 -3.06
CA GLN A 12 -0.37 13.82 -2.23
C GLN A 12 -0.19 13.00 -0.95
N SER A 13 -0.60 13.58 0.19
CA SER A 13 -0.56 12.90 1.47
C SER A 13 -1.83 13.13 2.26
N VAL A 14 -2.28 12.09 2.95
CA VAL A 14 -3.41 12.12 3.88
C VAL A 14 -3.00 11.48 5.19
N SER A 15 -3.56 11.98 6.29
CA SER A 15 -3.32 11.43 7.63
C SER A 15 -4.62 10.97 8.28
N PHE A 16 -4.56 9.85 8.98
CA PHE A 16 -5.66 9.31 9.79
C PHE A 16 -5.22 9.13 11.24
N GLU A 17 -6.05 9.57 12.18
CA GLU A 17 -5.86 9.31 13.60
C GLU A 17 -6.75 8.14 14.01
N LEU A 18 -6.12 7.08 14.52
CA LEU A 18 -6.77 5.80 14.79
C LEU A 18 -6.65 5.50 16.28
N ALA A 19 -7.79 5.37 16.95
CA ALA A 19 -7.83 5.19 18.40
C ALA A 19 -7.26 3.85 18.85
N ASP A 20 -7.41 2.80 18.04
CA ASP A 20 -7.09 1.42 18.41
C ASP A 20 -6.75 0.54 17.19
N GLU A 21 -6.42 -0.73 17.47
CA GLU A 21 -6.14 -1.75 16.45
C GLU A 21 -7.32 -2.00 15.51
N SER A 22 -8.55 -1.92 16.02
CA SER A 22 -9.77 -2.15 15.24
C SER A 22 -9.98 -1.05 14.19
N ALA A 23 -9.67 0.21 14.52
CA ALA A 23 -9.70 1.34 13.59
C ALA A 23 -8.65 1.18 12.48
N MET A 24 -7.45 0.71 12.81
CA MET A 24 -6.41 0.39 11.83
C MET A 24 -6.82 -0.75 10.90
N TYR A 25 -7.38 -1.81 11.45
CA TYR A 25 -7.92 -2.91 10.67
C TYR A 25 -9.01 -2.44 9.70
N ARG A 26 -9.98 -1.64 10.18
CA ARG A 26 -11.03 -1.06 9.31
C ARG A 26 -10.47 -0.15 8.22
N LEU A 27 -9.47 0.68 8.54
CA LEU A 27 -8.81 1.51 7.54
C LEU A 27 -8.14 0.65 6.46
N GLY A 28 -7.44 -0.43 6.85
CA GLY A 28 -6.86 -1.38 5.91
C GLY A 28 -7.91 -2.00 4.97
N ASN A 29 -9.06 -2.41 5.51
CA ASN A 29 -10.16 -2.95 4.69
C ASN A 29 -10.69 -1.91 3.69
N ARG A 30 -10.85 -0.65 4.12
CA ARG A 30 -11.30 0.44 3.25
C ARG A 30 -10.27 0.78 2.18
N LEU A 31 -8.99 0.80 2.54
CA LEU A 31 -7.87 1.03 1.63
C LEU A 31 -7.85 -0.01 0.51
N ALA A 32 -8.06 -1.29 0.84
CA ALA A 32 -8.14 -2.36 -0.15
C ALA A 32 -9.23 -2.15 -1.22
N GLN A 33 -10.36 -1.53 -0.87
CA GLN A 33 -11.44 -1.23 -1.83
C GLN A 33 -11.05 -0.17 -2.88
N CYS A 34 -9.93 0.53 -2.67
CA CYS A 34 -9.46 1.59 -3.57
C CYS A 34 -8.51 1.07 -4.65
N PHE A 35 -8.07 -0.19 -4.57
CA PHE A 35 -7.06 -0.76 -5.47
C PHE A 35 -7.67 -1.17 -6.81
N ARG A 36 -6.99 -0.84 -7.91
CA ARG A 36 -7.41 -1.20 -9.29
C ARG A 36 -6.30 -1.71 -10.19
N ALA A 37 -5.05 -1.64 -9.73
CA ALA A 37 -3.87 -2.01 -10.50
C ALA A 37 -2.88 -2.74 -9.59
N GLY A 38 -1.83 -3.29 -10.20
CA GLY A 38 -0.62 -3.71 -9.50
C GLY A 38 -0.07 -2.57 -8.65
N LEU A 39 0.07 -2.78 -7.34
CA LEU A 39 0.59 -1.78 -6.41
C LEU A 39 1.76 -2.33 -5.60
N LEU A 40 2.79 -1.52 -5.44
CA LEU A 40 3.79 -1.69 -4.40
C LEU A 40 3.51 -0.73 -3.24
N ILE A 41 3.18 -1.28 -2.08
CA ILE A 41 2.87 -0.52 -0.86
C ILE A 41 3.92 -0.82 0.21
N THR A 42 4.52 0.24 0.75
CA THR A 42 5.51 0.14 1.81
C THR A 42 4.93 0.57 3.16
N LEU A 43 5.21 -0.21 4.21
CA LEU A 43 4.71 -0.01 5.57
C LEU A 43 5.88 0.26 6.50
N ARG A 44 5.97 1.49 7.01
CA ARG A 44 7.03 1.96 7.92
C ARG A 44 6.48 2.30 9.28
N GLY A 45 7.29 2.12 10.30
CA GLY A 45 6.96 2.45 11.69
C GLY A 45 7.68 1.54 12.65
N GLU A 46 7.82 1.98 13.89
CA GLU A 46 8.54 1.24 14.91
C GLU A 46 7.92 -0.14 15.21
N LEU A 47 8.66 -0.98 15.93
CA LEU A 47 8.18 -2.29 16.36
C LEU A 47 6.90 -2.13 17.19
N GLY A 48 5.88 -2.96 16.92
CA GLY A 48 4.59 -2.88 17.62
C GLY A 48 3.70 -1.71 17.20
N MET A 49 4.04 -0.95 16.15
CA MET A 49 3.17 0.12 15.64
C MET A 49 1.94 -0.37 14.86
N GLY A 50 1.87 -1.66 14.51
CA GLY A 50 0.68 -2.26 13.87
C GLY A 50 0.77 -2.44 12.35
N LYS A 51 1.98 -2.41 11.77
CA LYS A 51 2.21 -2.68 10.33
C LYS A 51 1.49 -3.95 9.85
N THR A 52 1.68 -5.08 10.54
CA THR A 52 0.97 -6.34 10.24
C THR A 52 -0.54 -6.27 10.46
N THR A 53 -1.03 -5.47 11.41
CA THR A 53 -2.48 -5.26 11.58
C THR A 53 -3.06 -4.55 10.37
N LEU A 54 -2.38 -3.53 9.85
CA LEU A 54 -2.79 -2.86 8.62
C LEU A 54 -2.75 -3.81 7.42
N ALA A 55 -1.67 -4.57 7.24
CA ALA A 55 -1.55 -5.59 6.19
C ALA A 55 -2.70 -6.62 6.26
N ARG A 56 -3.02 -7.10 7.46
CA ARG A 56 -4.17 -7.98 7.70
C ARG A 56 -5.49 -7.33 7.32
N GLY A 57 -5.70 -6.07 7.66
CA GLY A 57 -6.90 -5.32 7.25
C GLY A 57 -7.01 -5.23 5.73
N ILE A 58 -5.90 -4.97 5.03
CA ILE A 58 -5.86 -4.92 3.57
C ILE A 58 -6.21 -6.28 2.96
N LEU A 59 -5.51 -7.34 3.36
CA LEU A 59 -5.74 -8.70 2.84
C LEU A 59 -7.18 -9.18 3.07
N ARG A 60 -7.75 -8.83 4.23
CA ARG A 60 -9.15 -9.11 4.55
C ARG A 60 -10.12 -8.34 3.65
N GLY A 61 -9.83 -7.07 3.37
CA GLY A 61 -10.60 -6.26 2.43
C GLY A 61 -10.55 -6.80 0.99
N LEU A 62 -9.46 -7.47 0.62
CA LEU A 62 -9.32 -8.18 -0.66
C LEU A 62 -9.96 -9.57 -0.67
N GLY A 63 -10.58 -10.00 0.44
CA GLY A 63 -11.31 -11.25 0.54
C GLY A 63 -10.55 -12.43 1.15
N HIS A 64 -9.32 -12.26 1.64
CA HIS A 64 -8.61 -13.33 2.32
C HIS A 64 -9.31 -13.74 3.63
N THR A 65 -9.58 -15.03 3.81
CA THR A 65 -10.30 -15.55 4.99
C THR A 65 -9.37 -16.21 6.03
N GLY A 66 -8.13 -16.52 5.67
CA GLY A 66 -7.14 -17.21 6.50
C GLY A 66 -6.42 -16.32 7.52
N SER A 67 -5.58 -16.93 8.35
CA SER A 67 -4.78 -16.19 9.33
C SER A 67 -3.68 -15.41 8.64
N VAL A 68 -3.57 -14.11 8.93
CA VAL A 68 -2.45 -13.27 8.49
C VAL A 68 -1.55 -12.98 9.68
N LYS A 69 -0.31 -13.45 9.59
CA LYS A 69 0.79 -13.18 10.52
C LYS A 69 1.89 -12.44 9.76
N SER A 70 2.80 -11.78 10.47
CA SER A 70 3.99 -11.24 9.81
C SER A 70 4.88 -12.42 9.37
N PRO A 71 5.37 -12.43 8.13
CA PRO A 71 6.32 -13.41 7.65
C PRO A 71 7.76 -13.11 8.12
N THR A 72 7.97 -12.57 9.32
CA THR A 72 9.29 -12.12 9.80
C THR A 72 10.42 -13.15 9.60
N TYR A 73 10.13 -14.45 9.72
CA TYR A 73 11.13 -15.52 9.53
C TYR A 73 11.17 -16.10 8.12
N ALA A 74 10.03 -16.10 7.41
CA ALA A 74 9.94 -16.59 6.04
C ALA A 74 10.32 -15.50 5.01
N VAL A 75 10.40 -14.24 5.46
CA VAL A 75 10.54 -13.00 4.68
C VAL A 75 9.35 -12.71 3.76
N LEU A 76 8.71 -13.73 3.19
CA LEU A 76 7.62 -13.66 2.23
C LEU A 76 6.48 -14.62 2.62
N GLU A 77 5.24 -14.15 2.49
CA GLU A 77 4.03 -14.98 2.46
C GLU A 77 3.22 -14.65 1.19
N PRO A 78 2.99 -15.63 0.28
CA PRO A 78 2.16 -15.46 -0.90
C PRO A 78 0.68 -15.72 -0.62
N TYR A 79 -0.19 -14.99 -1.32
CA TYR A 79 -1.64 -15.15 -1.26
C TYR A 79 -2.23 -15.18 -2.68
N ASP A 80 -2.79 -16.32 -3.07
CA ASP A 80 -3.59 -16.44 -4.29
C ASP A 80 -5.05 -16.06 -3.98
N MET A 81 -5.50 -14.94 -4.55
CA MET A 81 -6.82 -14.39 -4.31
C MET A 81 -7.55 -14.08 -5.61
N ALA A 82 -8.88 -13.88 -5.54
CA ALA A 82 -9.66 -13.41 -6.68
C ALA A 82 -9.20 -12.03 -7.20
N PHE A 83 -8.58 -11.23 -6.34
CA PHE A 83 -7.94 -9.96 -6.71
C PHE A 83 -6.67 -10.15 -7.56
N GLY A 84 -6.06 -11.34 -7.53
CA GLY A 84 -4.76 -11.64 -8.13
C GLY A 84 -3.74 -12.09 -7.07
N ARG A 85 -2.48 -12.24 -7.50
CA ARG A 85 -1.37 -12.61 -6.61
C ARG A 85 -0.98 -11.45 -5.71
N VAL A 86 -0.93 -11.72 -4.41
CA VAL A 86 -0.48 -10.76 -3.41
C VAL A 86 0.68 -11.33 -2.63
N TYR A 87 1.73 -10.53 -2.46
CA TYR A 87 2.91 -10.90 -1.70
C TYR A 87 3.04 -9.99 -0.49
N HIS A 88 3.08 -10.59 0.69
CA HIS A 88 3.40 -9.88 1.93
C HIS A 88 4.85 -10.17 2.29
N PHE A 89 5.66 -9.13 2.31
CA PHE A 89 7.04 -9.18 2.74
C PHE A 89 7.21 -8.51 4.10
N ASP A 90 8.12 -9.05 4.92
CA ASP A 90 8.62 -8.40 6.13
C ASP A 90 10.14 -8.48 6.15
N PHE A 91 10.79 -7.33 5.99
CA PHE A 91 12.24 -7.24 5.92
C PHE A 91 12.90 -6.98 7.28
N TYR A 92 12.18 -7.04 8.40
CA TYR A 92 12.71 -6.74 9.73
C TYR A 92 13.99 -7.51 10.09
N ARG A 93 14.08 -8.77 9.63
CA ARG A 93 15.21 -9.66 9.90
C ARG A 93 16.17 -9.82 8.72
N LEU A 94 15.97 -9.08 7.65
CA LEU A 94 16.89 -9.08 6.53
C LEU A 94 18.22 -8.50 7.00
N ALA A 95 19.30 -9.29 6.94
CA ALA A 95 20.60 -8.84 7.42
C ALA A 95 21.33 -8.05 6.34
N ASP A 96 21.18 -8.46 5.08
CA ASP A 96 21.72 -7.79 3.91
C ASP A 96 20.63 -7.63 2.83
N PRO A 97 20.40 -6.40 2.30
CA PRO A 97 19.52 -6.19 1.15
C PRO A 97 19.80 -7.11 -0.06
N GLU A 98 21.06 -7.54 -0.26
CA GLU A 98 21.44 -8.45 -1.36
C GLU A 98 20.73 -9.80 -1.30
N GLU A 99 20.26 -10.24 -0.11
CA GLU A 99 19.44 -11.44 0.05
C GLU A 99 18.18 -11.41 -0.84
N LEU A 100 17.65 -10.22 -1.14
CA LEU A 100 16.48 -10.05 -2.02
C LEU A 100 16.77 -10.44 -3.47
N GLU A 101 18.02 -10.29 -3.94
CA GLU A 101 18.41 -10.73 -5.27
C GLU A 101 18.36 -12.27 -5.36
N PHE A 102 18.91 -12.96 -4.36
CA PHE A 102 18.89 -14.43 -4.29
C PHE A 102 17.49 -15.00 -4.14
N LEU A 103 16.59 -14.28 -3.45
CA LEU A 103 15.18 -14.64 -3.36
C LEU A 103 14.42 -14.41 -4.66
N GLY A 104 14.99 -13.72 -5.66
CA GLY A 104 14.28 -13.37 -6.89
C GLY A 104 13.21 -12.30 -6.66
N PHE A 105 13.44 -11.35 -5.73
CA PHE A 105 12.45 -10.34 -5.34
C PHE A 105 11.85 -9.56 -6.52
N ARG A 106 12.66 -9.29 -7.55
CA ARG A 106 12.22 -8.59 -8.77
C ARG A 106 11.14 -9.35 -9.53
N ASP A 107 11.20 -10.67 -9.57
CA ASP A 107 10.21 -11.49 -10.28
C ASP A 107 8.85 -11.42 -9.57
N TYR A 108 8.86 -11.41 -8.23
CA TYR A 108 7.65 -11.20 -7.45
C TYR A 108 7.02 -9.82 -7.70
N LEU A 109 7.84 -8.75 -7.81
CA LEU A 109 7.31 -7.41 -8.13
C LEU A 109 6.62 -7.37 -9.50
N LEU A 110 7.14 -8.09 -10.50
CA LEU A 110 6.58 -8.11 -11.85
C LEU A 110 5.29 -8.93 -11.95
N ASP A 111 5.16 -9.97 -11.13
CA ASP A 111 4.03 -10.89 -11.15
C ASP A 111 2.87 -10.47 -10.21
N ALA A 112 3.16 -9.58 -9.25
CA ALA A 112 2.20 -9.16 -8.23
C ALA A 112 1.08 -8.27 -8.76
N HIS A 113 -0.13 -8.51 -8.26
CA HIS A 113 -1.19 -7.49 -8.23
C HIS A 113 -1.08 -6.61 -6.98
N LEU A 114 -0.42 -7.09 -5.92
CA LEU A 114 -0.09 -6.27 -4.76
C LEU A 114 1.16 -6.81 -4.05
N CYS A 115 2.11 -5.94 -3.78
CA CYS A 115 3.22 -6.18 -2.86
C CYS A 115 3.04 -5.30 -1.63
N LEU A 116 2.92 -5.94 -0.46
CA LEU A 116 2.94 -5.27 0.85
C LEU A 116 4.31 -5.50 1.48
N VAL A 117 5.08 -4.44 1.73
CA VAL A 117 6.42 -4.58 2.30
C VAL A 117 6.52 -3.87 3.64
N GLU A 118 6.65 -4.63 4.73
CA GLU A 118 7.01 -4.11 6.05
C GLU A 118 8.54 -3.88 6.14
N TRP A 119 8.94 -2.80 6.84
CA TRP A 119 10.35 -2.42 7.03
C TRP A 119 11.12 -2.21 5.71
N PRO A 120 10.57 -1.42 4.77
CA PRO A 120 11.17 -1.22 3.45
C PRO A 120 12.60 -0.66 3.49
N GLU A 121 12.99 0.02 4.56
CA GLU A 121 14.35 0.52 4.79
C GLU A 121 15.41 -0.59 4.75
N GLN A 122 15.08 -1.82 5.13
CA GLN A 122 16.02 -2.95 5.11
C GLN A 122 16.23 -3.52 3.70
N GLY A 123 15.32 -3.25 2.75
CA GLY A 123 15.44 -3.66 1.34
C GLY A 123 15.90 -2.53 0.42
N LYS A 124 16.56 -1.49 0.95
CA LYS A 124 16.94 -0.29 0.19
C LYS A 124 17.85 -0.68 -0.99
N GLY A 125 17.52 -0.17 -2.18
CA GLY A 125 18.22 -0.49 -3.43
C GLY A 125 17.53 -1.56 -4.28
N TYR A 126 16.67 -2.39 -3.68
CA TYR A 126 15.95 -3.48 -4.35
C TYR A 126 14.44 -3.22 -4.52
N LEU A 127 13.85 -2.45 -3.60
CA LEU A 127 12.42 -2.17 -3.53
C LEU A 127 11.81 -1.43 -4.74
N GLY A 128 12.62 -0.82 -5.60
CA GLY A 128 12.09 0.07 -6.64
C GLY A 128 11.34 1.27 -6.04
N SER A 129 10.54 1.94 -6.87
CA SER A 129 9.68 3.05 -6.42
C SER A 129 8.34 2.51 -5.94
N ALA A 130 8.02 2.72 -4.66
CA ALA A 130 6.69 2.39 -4.14
C ALA A 130 5.63 3.29 -4.77
N ASP A 131 4.41 2.77 -4.94
CA ASP A 131 3.24 3.55 -5.33
C ASP A 131 2.64 4.28 -4.13
N LEU A 132 2.60 3.61 -2.98
CA LEU A 132 2.04 4.14 -1.74
C LEU A 132 2.99 3.87 -0.57
N ASP A 133 3.43 4.92 0.10
CA ASP A 133 4.20 4.81 1.35
C ASP A 133 3.32 5.12 2.55
N VAL A 134 3.28 4.21 3.52
CA VAL A 134 2.47 4.32 4.74
C VAL A 134 3.37 4.38 5.95
N GLY A 135 3.45 5.55 6.57
CA GLY A 135 4.11 5.74 7.86
C GLY A 135 3.14 5.59 9.03
N ILE A 136 3.53 4.83 10.04
CA ILE A 136 2.76 4.62 11.27
C ILE A 136 3.54 5.14 12.46
N THR A 137 2.95 6.10 13.20
CA THR A 137 3.56 6.69 14.39
C THR A 137 2.63 6.65 15.59
N GLN A 138 3.21 6.71 16.80
CA GLN A 138 2.44 6.85 18.02
C GLN A 138 1.71 8.21 18.04
N PHE A 139 0.43 8.21 18.38
CA PHE A 139 -0.33 9.45 18.56
C PHE A 139 -1.35 9.29 19.68
N ARG A 140 -1.14 10.02 20.78
CA ARG A 140 -1.91 9.90 22.03
C ARG A 140 -1.92 8.43 22.49
N GLN A 141 -3.10 7.85 22.73
CA GLN A 141 -3.27 6.44 23.07
C GLN A 141 -3.30 5.52 21.83
N GLY A 142 -3.46 6.08 20.63
CA GLY A 142 -3.62 5.35 19.38
C GLY A 142 -2.43 5.47 18.44
N ARG A 143 -2.71 5.53 17.13
CA ARG A 143 -1.72 5.68 16.06
C ARG A 143 -2.14 6.77 15.09
N ARG A 144 -1.17 7.43 14.47
CA ARG A 144 -1.38 8.23 13.27
C ARG A 144 -0.78 7.51 12.08
N LEU A 145 -1.56 7.36 11.02
CA LEU A 145 -1.11 6.82 9.75
C LEU A 145 -1.02 7.95 8.75
N THR A 146 0.16 8.14 8.17
CA THR A 146 0.39 9.10 7.09
C THR A 146 0.63 8.31 5.83
N LEU A 147 -0.27 8.43 4.86
CA LEU A 147 -0.15 7.79 3.56
C LEU A 147 0.35 8.82 2.54
N LYS A 148 1.25 8.42 1.66
CA LYS A 148 1.80 9.26 0.59
C LYS A 148 1.68 8.53 -0.75
N GLY A 149 1.01 9.15 -1.71
CA GLY A 149 0.99 8.69 -3.10
C GLY A 149 2.27 9.13 -3.80
N LEU A 150 3.02 8.16 -4.31
CA LEU A 150 4.33 8.36 -4.92
C LEU A 150 4.34 8.03 -6.43
N SER A 151 3.21 7.55 -6.95
CA SER A 151 2.91 7.33 -8.37
C SER A 151 1.47 7.75 -8.67
N ASP A 152 1.07 7.78 -9.95
CA ASP A 152 -0.33 7.99 -10.35
C ASP A 152 -1.29 7.02 -9.66
N ALA A 153 -0.93 5.74 -9.63
CA ALA A 153 -1.76 4.72 -9.00
C ALA A 153 -1.91 4.99 -7.49
N GLY A 154 -0.82 5.39 -6.83
CA GLY A 154 -0.86 5.78 -5.41
C GLY A 154 -1.71 7.02 -5.15
N VAL A 155 -1.58 8.06 -5.97
CA VAL A 155 -2.38 9.29 -5.89
C VAL A 155 -3.86 8.99 -6.11
N GLU A 156 -4.18 8.14 -7.08
CA GLU A 156 -5.56 7.74 -7.37
C GLU A 156 -6.19 6.94 -6.22
N VAL A 157 -5.40 6.07 -5.57
CA VAL A 157 -5.80 5.37 -4.33
C VAL A 157 -6.13 6.38 -3.23
N LEU A 158 -5.29 7.40 -3.03
CA LEU A 158 -5.54 8.43 -2.00
C LEU A 158 -6.78 9.27 -2.30
N ALA A 159 -6.99 9.63 -3.56
CA ALA A 159 -8.18 10.35 -3.98
C ALA A 159 -9.44 9.54 -3.62
N ARG A 160 -9.50 8.26 -4.00
CA ARG A 160 -10.64 7.37 -3.67
C ARG A 160 -10.83 7.19 -2.16
N LEU A 161 -9.74 7.03 -1.42
CA LEU A 161 -9.80 6.82 0.03
C LEU A 161 -10.37 8.03 0.77
N THR A 162 -10.22 9.24 0.22
CA THR A 162 -10.67 10.49 0.84
C THR A 162 -12.05 10.94 0.37
N LEU A 163 -12.62 10.31 -0.67
CA LEU A 163 -13.98 10.60 -1.09
C LEU A 163 -15.01 10.23 0.01
N PRO A 164 -16.10 11.00 0.14
CA PRO A 164 -17.24 10.62 0.98
C PRO A 164 -17.82 9.28 0.53
N PRO A 165 -18.32 8.44 1.45
CA PRO A 165 -19.03 7.22 1.09
C PRO A 165 -20.19 7.52 0.13
N GLY A 166 -20.25 6.85 -1.03
CA GLY A 166 -21.32 7.01 -2.04
C GLY A 166 -20.96 7.87 -3.25
N ASN A 167 -19.74 8.41 -3.32
CA ASN A 167 -19.27 9.17 -4.49
C ASN A 167 -18.29 8.32 -5.32
N ASP A 168 -18.80 7.25 -5.94
CA ASP A 168 -18.01 6.41 -6.84
C ASP A 168 -17.73 7.17 -8.15
N LEU A 169 -16.45 7.40 -8.45
CA LEU A 169 -16.00 8.01 -9.72
C LEU A 169 -16.49 7.24 -10.96
N ASN A 170 -16.94 5.99 -10.80
CA ASN A 170 -17.49 5.18 -11.88
C ASN A 170 -18.93 5.59 -12.29
N ASN A 171 -19.57 6.54 -11.59
CA ASN A 171 -20.92 7.01 -11.91
C ASN A 171 -20.98 8.47 -12.42
N GLN A 172 -19.83 9.12 -12.66
CA GLN A 172 -19.79 10.36 -13.44
C GLN A 172 -19.88 9.99 -14.92
N LYS A 173 -21.11 9.86 -15.43
CA LYS A 173 -21.35 9.89 -16.88
C LYS A 173 -20.65 11.12 -17.45
N CYS A 174 -19.76 10.92 -18.42
CA CYS A 174 -19.30 11.98 -19.30
C CYS A 174 -20.54 12.69 -19.87
N ILE A 175 -20.83 13.89 -19.37
CA ILE A 175 -21.81 14.76 -20.00
C ILE A 175 -21.05 15.39 -21.16
N GLU A 176 -21.25 14.86 -22.37
CA GLU A 176 -20.78 15.51 -23.59
C GLU A 176 -21.39 16.92 -23.63
N TYR A 177 -20.53 17.93 -23.64
CA TYR A 177 -20.91 19.30 -23.85
C TYR A 177 -21.27 19.44 -25.34
N GLN A 178 -22.55 19.30 -25.69
CA GLN A 178 -23.05 19.69 -27.00
C GLN A 178 -23.17 21.22 -27.02
N GLY A 179 -22.17 21.86 -27.64
CA GLY A 179 -22.14 23.30 -27.86
C GLY A 179 -23.25 23.74 -28.80
N SER A 180 -23.95 24.80 -28.41
CA SER A 180 -24.76 25.67 -29.26
C SER A 180 -23.91 26.76 -29.89
#